data_AF-A0A1I7A148-F1
#
_entry.id   AF-A0A1I7A148-F1
#
_cell.length_a   1.000
_cell.length_b   1.000
_cell.length_c   1.000
_cell.angle_alpha   90.00
_cell.angle_beta   90.00
_cell.angle_gamma   90.00
#
_symmetry.space_group_name_H-M   'P 1'
#
loop_
_entity.id
_entity.type
_entity.pdbx_description
1 polymer ?
#
loop_
_entity_poly.entity_id
_entity_poly.type
_entity_poly.pdbx_seq_one_letter_code
_entity_poly.pdbx_strand_id
1 'polypeptide(L)'
;MNENPSGERKMQCSDESKCFELLESILDGELQDSGKEVLKEKLAKCQPCFEHYHLEQAIRDVLKTKCTKHAVPNELADKIRQQIQDIK
;
A
#
# COMPACT_ATOMS: atom_id res chain seq x y z
N MET A 1 18.47 9.02 -23.34
CA MET A 1 17.28 9.46 -22.58
C MET A 1 16.06 9.05 -23.38
N ASN A 2 15.09 8.34 -22.79
CA ASN A 2 13.87 7.94 -23.49
C ASN A 2 12.68 8.59 -22.77
N GLU A 3 12.43 9.85 -23.13
CA GLU A 3 11.26 10.61 -22.72
C GLU A 3 10.21 10.41 -23.81
N ASN A 4 9.19 9.60 -23.53
CA ASN A 4 8.00 9.50 -24.39
C ASN A 4 6.83 10.24 -23.71
N PRO A 5 6.30 11.31 -24.33
CA PRO A 5 5.26 12.18 -23.77
C PRO A 5 3.83 11.72 -24.09
N SER A 6 3.53 10.42 -24.01
CA SER A 6 2.15 9.91 -24.13
C SER A 6 1.94 8.81 -23.09
N GLY A 7 0.71 8.72 -22.56
CA GLY A 7 0.33 7.94 -21.37
C GLY A 7 0.44 6.42 -21.48
N GLU A 8 1.45 5.91 -22.17
CA GLU A 8 1.79 4.52 -22.28
C GLU A 8 2.87 4.19 -21.25
N ARG A 9 2.50 3.43 -20.23
CA ARG A 9 3.45 2.94 -19.24
C ARG A 9 4.47 2.02 -19.92
N LYS A 10 5.75 2.10 -19.53
CA LYS A 10 6.79 1.18 -20.01
C LYS A 10 6.44 -0.26 -19.65
N MET A 11 6.68 -1.20 -20.57
CA MET A 11 6.42 -2.64 -20.34
C MET A 11 7.55 -3.35 -19.59
N GLN A 12 8.74 -2.75 -19.47
CA GLN A 12 9.87 -3.34 -18.75
C GLN A 12 10.42 -2.36 -17.70
N CYS A 13 10.59 -2.85 -16.48
CA CYS A 13 11.22 -2.10 -15.39
C CYS A 13 12.58 -2.70 -15.04
N SER A 14 13.66 -1.96 -15.28
CA SER A 14 15.02 -2.39 -14.92
C SER A 14 15.25 -2.48 -13.40
N ASP A 15 14.48 -1.73 -12.61
CA ASP A 15 14.54 -1.68 -11.15
C ASP A 15 13.25 -2.22 -10.52
N GLU A 16 12.70 -3.31 -11.07
CA GLU A 16 11.44 -3.90 -10.60
C GLU A 16 11.51 -4.28 -9.11
N SER A 17 12.61 -4.93 -8.68
CA SER A 17 12.85 -5.31 -7.28
C SER A 17 12.74 -4.11 -6.32
N LYS A 18 13.42 -2.99 -6.62
CA LYS A 18 13.37 -1.80 -5.76
C LYS A 18 11.99 -1.15 -5.74
N CYS A 19 11.26 -1.25 -6.85
CA CYS A 19 9.89 -0.75 -6.91
C CYS A 19 8.95 -1.61 -6.05
N PHE A 20 9.19 -2.91 -5.97
CA PHE A 20 8.43 -3.81 -5.10
C PHE A 20 8.77 -3.58 -3.63
N GLU A 21 10.03 -3.48 -3.26
CA GLU A 21 10.43 -3.16 -1.87
C GLU A 21 9.80 -1.83 -1.41
N LEU A 22 9.87 -0.79 -2.24
CA LEU A 22 9.22 0.50 -1.94
C LEU A 22 7.70 0.34 -1.80
N LEU A 23 7.09 -0.46 -2.66
CA LEU A 23 5.67 -0.71 -2.64
C LEU A 23 5.26 -1.44 -1.34
N GLU A 24 5.99 -2.47 -0.95
CA GLU A 24 5.77 -3.23 0.29
C GLU A 24 5.87 -2.31 1.51
N SER A 25 6.92 -1.49 1.62
CA SER A 25 7.06 -0.53 2.73
C SER A 25 5.93 0.50 2.80
N ILE A 26 5.40 0.94 1.65
CA ILE A 26 4.23 1.85 1.63
C ILE A 26 2.96 1.10 2.05
N LEU A 27 2.79 -0.14 1.58
CA LEU A 27 1.61 -0.95 1.87
C LEU A 27 1.56 -1.42 3.33
N ASP A 28 2.71 -1.63 3.97
CA ASP A 28 2.84 -1.98 5.38
C ASP A 28 2.77 -0.76 6.30
N GLY A 29 2.73 0.44 5.72
CA GLY A 29 2.52 1.70 6.44
C GLY A 29 3.80 2.30 7.02
N GLU A 30 4.97 1.78 6.64
CA GLU A 30 6.29 2.30 7.05
C GLU A 30 6.61 3.64 6.37
N LEU A 31 6.03 3.90 5.18
CA LEU A 31 6.13 5.19 4.47
C LEU A 31 4.74 5.80 4.24
N GLN A 32 4.42 6.89 4.95
CA GLN A 32 3.05 7.43 4.97
C GLN A 32 2.73 8.49 3.90
N ASP A 33 3.61 9.45 3.61
CA ASP A 33 3.26 10.59 2.75
C ASP A 33 4.17 10.75 1.53
N SER A 34 5.48 10.86 1.73
CA SER A 34 6.44 11.02 0.62
C SER A 34 6.51 9.80 -0.31
N GLY A 35 6.33 8.59 0.24
CA GLY A 35 6.34 7.35 -0.53
C GLY A 35 5.17 7.24 -1.50
N LYS A 36 3.99 7.74 -1.13
CA LYS A 36 2.76 7.62 -1.95
C LYS A 36 2.85 8.39 -3.25
N GLU A 37 3.44 9.59 -3.23
CA GLU A 37 3.61 10.39 -4.44
C GLU A 37 4.60 9.75 -5.41
N VAL A 38 5.73 9.27 -4.88
CA VAL A 38 6.75 8.55 -5.66
C VAL A 38 6.15 7.29 -6.27
N LEU A 39 5.40 6.51 -5.50
CA LEU A 39 4.72 5.32 -5.99
C LEU A 39 3.72 5.66 -7.10
N LYS A 40 2.88 6.68 -6.91
CA LYS A 40 1.91 7.12 -7.92
C LYS A 40 2.59 7.49 -9.24
N GLU A 41 3.73 8.17 -9.18
CA GLU A 41 4.52 8.49 -10.36
C GLU A 41 5.06 7.23 -11.05
N LYS A 42 5.60 6.27 -10.27
CA LYS A 42 6.10 4.99 -10.80
C LYS A 42 5.00 4.18 -11.48
N LEU A 43 3.82 4.08 -10.84
CA LEU A 43 2.65 3.40 -11.38
C LEU A 43 2.11 4.09 -12.64
N ALA A 44 2.26 5.41 -12.77
CA ALA A 44 1.89 6.14 -13.98
C ALA A 44 2.84 5.90 -15.16
N LYS A 45 4.10 5.50 -14.89
CA LYS A 45 5.15 5.31 -15.91
C LYS A 45 5.47 3.83 -16.20
N CYS A 46 4.95 2.87 -15.42
CA CYS A 46 5.38 1.46 -15.47
C CYS A 46 4.23 0.43 -15.37
N GLN A 47 4.05 -0.41 -16.40
CA GLN A 47 3.00 -1.45 -16.43
C GLN A 47 3.25 -2.57 -15.43
N PRO A 48 4.43 -3.24 -15.39
CA PRO A 48 4.60 -4.38 -14.50
C PRO A 48 4.48 -3.98 -13.02
N CYS A 49 4.97 -2.80 -12.63
CA CYS A 49 4.75 -2.28 -11.27
C CYS A 49 3.27 -1.97 -10.99
N PHE A 50 2.52 -1.51 -11.99
CA PHE A 50 1.08 -1.26 -11.86
C PHE A 50 0.30 -2.54 -11.63
N GLU A 51 0.57 -3.59 -12.41
CA GLU A 51 -0.08 -4.89 -12.27
C GLU A 51 0.24 -5.52 -10.92
N HIS A 52 1.52 -5.50 -10.51
CA HIS A 52 1.94 -6.02 -9.21
C HIS A 52 1.25 -5.31 -8.05
N TYR A 53 1.17 -3.97 -8.10
CA TYR A 53 0.44 -3.20 -7.11
C TYR A 53 -1.03 -3.58 -6.99
N HIS A 54 -1.71 -3.74 -8.13
CA HIS A 54 -3.13 -4.12 -8.12
C HIS A 54 -3.34 -5.53 -7.58
N LEU A 55 -2.43 -6.46 -7.90
CA LEU A 55 -2.46 -7.80 -7.35
C LEU A 55 -2.29 -7.79 -5.82
N GLU A 56 -1.27 -7.09 -5.31
CA GLU A 56 -1.02 -6.91 -3.87
C GLU A 56 -2.23 -6.29 -3.15
N GLN A 57 -2.83 -5.25 -3.73
CA GLN A 57 -4.05 -4.64 -3.20
C GLN A 57 -5.23 -5.61 -3.16
N ALA A 58 -5.44 -6.39 -4.22
CA ALA A 58 -6.51 -7.39 -4.27
C ALA A 58 -6.29 -8.48 -3.21
N ILE A 59 -5.05 -8.94 -3.03
CA ILE A 59 -4.69 -9.91 -1.98
C ILE A 59 -4.98 -9.30 -0.60
N ARG A 60 -4.56 -8.06 -0.34
CA ARG A 60 -4.82 -7.37 0.94
C ARG A 60 -6.31 -7.19 1.19
N ASP A 61 -7.10 -6.88 0.17
CA ASP A 61 -8.56 -6.77 0.29
C ASP A 61 -9.21 -8.12 0.64
N VAL A 62 -8.76 -9.20 0.00
CA VAL A 62 -9.19 -10.56 0.33
C VAL A 62 -8.80 -10.93 1.75
N LEU A 63 -7.56 -10.66 2.18
CA LEU A 63 -7.11 -10.91 3.56
C LEU A 63 -7.94 -10.12 4.56
N LYS A 64 -8.22 -8.84 4.30
CA LYS A 64 -9.12 -8.04 5.14
C LYS A 64 -10.51 -8.68 5.20
N THR A 65 -11.08 -9.03 4.06
CA THR A 65 -12.44 -9.57 3.97
C THR A 65 -12.59 -10.98 4.56
N LYS A 66 -11.55 -11.82 4.49
CA LYS A 66 -11.61 -13.25 4.86
C LYS A 66 -10.94 -13.57 6.19
N CYS A 67 -9.87 -12.86 6.55
CA CYS A 67 -9.12 -13.09 7.79
C CYS A 67 -9.46 -12.08 8.89
N THR A 68 -9.90 -10.86 8.58
CA THR A 68 -10.20 -9.83 9.60
C THR A 68 -11.69 -9.65 9.95
N LYS A 69 -12.57 -10.58 9.56
CA LYS A 69 -13.99 -10.63 10.00
C LYS A 69 -14.18 -10.95 11.49
N HIS A 70 -13.15 -10.76 12.32
CA HIS A 70 -13.29 -10.81 13.75
C HIS A 70 -13.68 -9.41 14.20
N ALA A 71 -14.92 -9.26 14.66
CA ALA A 71 -15.31 -8.05 15.36
C ALA A 71 -14.27 -7.77 16.44
N VAL A 72 -13.77 -6.54 16.51
CA VAL A 72 -12.88 -6.13 17.60
C VAL A 72 -13.59 -6.49 18.90
N PRO A 73 -12.98 -7.31 19.79
CA PRO A 73 -13.61 -7.70 21.02
C PRO A 73 -14.04 -6.44 21.78
N ASN A 74 -15.32 -6.35 22.16
CA ASN A 74 -15.84 -5.17 22.83
C ASN A 74 -15.02 -4.84 24.09
N GLU A 75 -14.53 -5.85 24.81
CA GLU A 75 -13.63 -5.66 25.96
C GLU A 75 -12.34 -4.93 25.62
N LEU A 76 -11.74 -5.20 24.45
CA LEU A 76 -10.52 -4.51 24.03
C LEU A 76 -10.81 -3.05 23.70
N ALA A 77 -11.91 -2.78 23.00
CA ALA A 77 -12.36 -1.42 22.70
C ALA A 77 -12.70 -0.63 23.96
N ASP A 78 -13.35 -1.26 24.95
CA ASP A 78 -13.69 -0.63 26.22
C ASP A 78 -12.44 -0.29 27.04
N LYS A 79 -11.49 -1.23 27.14
CA LYS A 79 -10.19 -1.00 27.80
C LYS A 79 -9.42 0.17 27.19
N ILE A 80 -9.36 0.27 25.86
CA ILE A 80 -8.70 1.39 25.17
C ILE A 80 -9.40 2.71 25.52
N ARG A 81 -10.74 2.75 25.50
CA ARG A 81 -11.50 3.96 25.86
C ARG A 81 -11.27 4.37 27.31
N GLN A 82 -11.23 3.43 28.24
CA GLN A 82 -10.91 3.70 29.65
C GLN A 82 -9.51 4.30 29.79
N GLN A 83 -8.50 3.73 29.16
CA GLN A 83 -7.14 4.29 29.24
C GLN A 83 -7.04 5.69 28.65
N ILE A 84 -7.74 5.99 27.55
CA ILE A 84 -7.77 7.35 26.99
C ILE A 84 -8.46 8.34 27.94
N GLN A 85 -9.50 7.91 28.67
CA GLN A 85 -10.16 8.74 29.67
C GLN A 85 -9.31 8.95 30.93
N ASP A 86 -8.49 7.97 31.31
CA ASP A 86 -7.61 8.04 32.48
C ASP A 86 -6.39 8.96 32.27
N ILE A 87 -6.00 9.17 31.01
CA ILE A 87 -4.91 10.08 30.62
C ILE A 87 -5.38 11.55 30.56
N LYS A 88 -6.67 11.84 30.79
CA LYS A 88 -7.22 13.21 30.83
C LYS A 88 -7.11 13.89 32.19
#